data_AF-A0AA91TK21-F1
#
_entry.id   AF-A0AA91TK21-F1
#
_cell.length_a   1.000
_cell.length_b   1.000
_cell.length_c   1.000
_cell.angle_alpha   90.00
_cell.angle_beta   90.00
_cell.angle_gamma   90.00
#
_symmetry.space_group_name_H-M   'P 1'
#
loop_
_entity.id
_entity.type
_entity.pdbx_description
1 polymer ?
#
loop_
_entity_poly.entity_id
_entity_poly.type
_entity_poly.pdbx_seq_one_letter_code
_entity_poly.pdbx_strand_id
1 'polypeptide(L)'
;MKKFKTMMAMMLALVSMCVAFSSCSSDDDDTVAAAKEIAGTYTGSLDMTVMGQASTYENLTMKIEAVDDATVKVTLPACGEGMMALPALEVPAVKVSGSNGAYAFAQENYAGTITVNGAEKKYTVTLQGTLKDKTLTVNYSVQYGKMPMPMIGKFVCTK
;
A
#
# COMPACT_ATOMS: atom_id res chain seq x y z
N MET A 1 -21.08 42.61 -28.37
CA MET A 1 -20.79 41.18 -28.10
C MET A 1 -21.06 40.38 -29.36
N LYS A 2 -20.03 39.79 -29.97
CA LYS A 2 -20.10 38.58 -30.82
C LYS A 2 -18.68 38.21 -31.25
N LYS A 3 -18.21 37.06 -30.79
CA LYS A 3 -16.94 36.42 -31.13
C LYS A 3 -17.08 35.73 -32.47
N PHE A 4 -16.08 35.78 -33.36
CA PHE A 4 -15.79 34.71 -34.33
C PHE A 4 -14.38 34.86 -34.93
N LYS A 5 -13.51 33.90 -34.57
CA LYS A 5 -12.44 33.23 -35.34
C LYS A 5 -11.70 33.98 -36.48
N THR A 6 -10.38 34.15 -36.30
CA THR A 6 -9.35 34.04 -37.36
C THR A 6 -7.99 33.77 -36.68
N MET A 7 -7.43 32.56 -36.84
CA MET A 7 -6.24 32.27 -37.66
C MET A 7 -4.94 32.87 -37.09
N MET A 8 -4.07 32.04 -36.51
CA MET A 8 -2.99 31.33 -37.21
C MET A 8 -1.83 32.27 -37.57
N ALA A 9 -0.77 32.27 -36.76
CA ALA A 9 0.63 32.29 -37.20
C ALA A 9 1.58 32.36 -35.99
N MET A 10 2.53 31.42 -35.98
CA MET A 10 3.90 31.61 -35.50
C MET A 10 4.11 32.23 -34.11
N MET A 11 4.31 31.37 -33.12
CA MET A 11 5.54 31.50 -32.36
C MET A 11 6.11 30.11 -32.04
N LEU A 12 7.10 29.75 -32.85
CA LEU A 12 8.08 28.71 -32.59
C LEU A 12 8.91 29.14 -31.37
N ALA A 13 8.90 28.34 -30.31
CA ALA A 13 9.93 28.41 -29.26
C ALA A 13 10.06 27.04 -28.57
N LEU A 14 10.80 26.15 -29.25
CA LEU A 14 11.81 25.26 -28.67
C LEU A 14 11.70 24.95 -27.16
N VAL A 15 11.05 23.84 -26.84
CA VAL A 15 11.46 22.91 -25.76
C VAL A 15 11.04 21.53 -26.27
N SER A 16 11.80 20.84 -27.13
CA SER A 16 13.07 20.19 -26.79
C SER A 16 13.18 19.80 -25.32
N MET A 17 12.18 19.09 -24.81
CA MET A 17 12.44 18.09 -23.77
C MET A 17 12.29 16.73 -24.43
N CYS A 18 13.21 16.44 -25.35
CA CYS A 18 13.71 15.08 -25.46
C CYS A 18 14.27 14.75 -24.08
N VAL A 19 13.43 14.19 -23.20
CA VAL A 19 13.93 13.27 -22.18
C VAL A 19 14.49 12.12 -22.98
N ALA A 20 15.77 12.26 -23.34
CA ALA A 20 16.63 11.13 -23.47
C ALA A 20 16.36 10.30 -22.21
N PHE A 21 15.74 9.13 -22.39
CA PHE A 21 16.11 8.01 -21.57
C PHE A 21 17.62 7.91 -21.76
N SER A 22 18.36 8.58 -20.88
CA SER A 22 19.77 8.30 -20.66
C SER A 22 19.78 6.86 -20.20
N SER A 23 19.86 5.99 -21.20
CA SER A 23 20.33 4.63 -21.12
C SER A 23 21.75 4.69 -20.57
N CYS A 24 21.87 4.87 -19.26
CA CYS A 24 22.94 4.31 -18.45
C CYS A 24 22.44 2.87 -18.22
N SER A 25 22.88 1.81 -18.91
CA SER A 25 24.22 1.43 -19.33
C SER A 25 25.28 1.70 -18.26
N SER A 26 24.99 1.25 -17.03
CA SER A 26 25.99 0.59 -16.20
C SER A 26 25.30 -0.55 -15.47
N ASP A 27 25.87 -1.71 -15.69
CA ASP A 27 25.57 -3.02 -15.13
C ASP A 27 25.96 -3.04 -13.64
N ASP A 28 25.22 -2.29 -12.81
CA ASP A 28 25.32 -2.38 -11.36
C ASP A 28 23.93 -2.62 -10.79
N ASP A 29 23.84 -3.79 -10.18
CA ASP A 29 22.77 -4.34 -9.37
C ASP A 29 22.57 -3.51 -8.09
N ASP A 30 22.39 -2.19 -8.23
CA ASP A 30 21.85 -1.31 -7.20
C ASP A 30 20.34 -1.56 -7.11
N THR A 31 19.98 -2.80 -6.80
CA THR A 31 18.68 -3.12 -6.23
C THR A 31 18.61 -2.39 -4.89
N VAL A 32 18.21 -1.12 -4.92
CA VAL A 32 17.89 -0.36 -3.71
C VAL A 32 16.99 -1.25 -2.87
N ALA A 33 17.45 -1.61 -1.67
CA ALA A 33 16.76 -2.53 -0.78
C ALA A 33 15.51 -1.85 -0.20
N ALA A 34 14.52 -1.60 -1.06
CA ALA A 34 13.29 -0.87 -0.78
C ALA A 34 12.57 -1.47 0.43
N ALA A 35 12.63 -2.79 0.59
CA ALA A 35 12.08 -3.48 1.75
C ALA A 35 12.75 -3.04 3.08
N LYS A 36 14.07 -2.85 3.11
CA LYS A 36 14.80 -2.39 4.29
C LYS A 36 14.49 -0.93 4.62
N GLU A 37 14.35 -0.09 3.60
CA GLU A 37 14.03 1.34 3.77
C GLU A 37 12.63 1.58 4.37
N ILE A 38 11.66 0.71 4.06
CA ILE A 38 10.30 0.82 4.59
C ILE A 38 10.05 -0.06 5.83
N ALA A 39 11.03 -0.84 6.28
CA ALA A 39 10.87 -1.67 7.46
C ALA A 39 10.67 -0.79 8.70
N GLY A 40 9.73 -1.16 9.55
CA GLY A 40 9.48 -0.47 10.80
C GLY A 40 8.08 -0.63 11.35
N THR A 41 7.84 0.12 12.41
CA THR A 41 6.55 0.19 13.10
C THR A 41 5.86 1.51 12.72
N TYR A 42 4.58 1.42 12.40
CA TYR A 42 3.75 2.53 11.97
C TYR A 42 2.50 2.56 12.85
N THR A 43 2.37 3.58 13.69
CA THR A 43 1.17 3.80 14.50
C THR A 43 0.35 4.91 13.85
N GLY A 44 -0.91 4.62 13.53
CA GLY A 44 -1.73 5.53 12.73
C GLY A 44 -3.22 5.21 12.83
N SER A 45 -3.96 5.76 11.87
CA SER A 45 -5.42 5.60 11.78
C SER A 45 -5.77 4.53 10.76
N LEU A 46 -6.82 3.76 11.06
CA LEU A 46 -7.42 2.77 10.16
C LEU A 46 -8.88 3.11 9.94
N ASP A 47 -9.22 3.51 8.72
CA ASP A 47 -10.60 3.51 8.25
C ASP A 47 -10.97 2.11 7.76
N MET A 48 -12.05 1.56 8.30
CA MET A 48 -12.58 0.25 7.90
C MET A 48 -14.01 0.42 7.40
N THR A 49 -14.34 -0.29 6.32
CA THR A 49 -15.71 -0.45 5.84
C THR A 49 -16.07 -1.92 5.80
N VAL A 50 -17.14 -2.29 6.50
CA VAL A 50 -17.69 -3.65 6.54
C VAL A 50 -19.15 -3.57 6.16
N MET A 51 -19.58 -4.27 5.10
CA MET A 51 -20.96 -4.24 4.62
C MET A 51 -21.50 -2.82 4.34
N GLY A 52 -20.63 -1.89 3.95
CA GLY A 52 -20.98 -0.48 3.71
C GLY A 52 -21.04 0.41 4.96
N GLN A 53 -20.79 -0.13 6.15
CA GLN A 53 -20.68 0.64 7.38
C GLN A 53 -19.22 1.00 7.64
N ALA A 54 -18.94 2.30 7.78
CA ALA A 54 -17.60 2.82 8.05
C ALA A 54 -17.34 2.97 9.55
N SER A 55 -16.14 2.62 9.98
CA SER A 55 -15.60 2.79 11.33
C SER A 55 -14.16 3.27 11.24
N THR A 56 -13.74 4.15 12.14
CA THR A 56 -12.36 4.61 12.23
C THR A 56 -11.74 4.15 13.55
N TYR A 57 -10.54 3.59 13.47
CA TYR A 57 -9.76 3.14 14.63
C TYR A 57 -8.44 3.91 14.69
N GLU A 58 -8.22 4.61 15.78
CA GLU A 58 -7.02 5.41 16.00
C GLU A 58 -5.97 4.63 16.80
N ASN A 59 -4.70 5.03 16.64
CA ASN A 59 -3.55 4.47 17.38
C ASN A 59 -3.34 2.96 17.14
N LEU A 60 -3.73 2.46 15.97
CA LEU A 60 -3.42 1.08 15.58
C LEU A 60 -2.00 0.98 15.04
N THR A 61 -1.35 -0.14 15.32
CA THR A 61 0.05 -0.37 14.93
C THR A 61 0.15 -1.40 13.81
N MET A 62 0.62 -0.96 12.65
CA MET A 62 1.05 -1.82 11.55
C MET A 62 2.56 -2.05 11.65
N LYS A 63 3.00 -3.29 11.43
CA LYS A 63 4.42 -3.65 11.41
C LYS A 63 4.81 -4.08 10.00
N ILE A 64 5.96 -3.59 9.54
CA ILE A 64 6.57 -3.95 8.26
C ILE A 64 7.97 -4.48 8.54
N GLU A 65 8.25 -5.70 8.11
CA GLU A 65 9.54 -6.35 8.31
C GLU A 65 10.12 -6.72 6.95
N ALA A 66 11.37 -6.32 6.66
CA ALA A 66 12.06 -6.78 5.46
C ALA A 66 12.26 -8.30 5.51
N VAL A 67 11.92 -8.98 4.42
CA VAL A 67 12.16 -10.42 4.24
C VAL A 67 13.41 -10.62 3.39
N ASP A 68 13.51 -9.85 2.31
CA ASP A 68 14.68 -9.70 1.45
C ASP A 68 14.77 -8.22 1.02
N ASP A 69 15.48 -7.91 -0.08
CA ASP A 69 15.66 -6.54 -0.56
C ASP A 69 14.42 -5.96 -1.27
N ALA A 70 13.54 -6.81 -1.80
CA ALA A 70 12.38 -6.44 -2.60
C ALA A 70 11.03 -6.87 -2.00
N THR A 71 11.02 -7.64 -0.91
CA THR A 71 9.80 -8.11 -0.26
C THR A 71 9.77 -7.84 1.24
N VAL A 72 8.57 -7.56 1.75
CA VAL A 72 8.30 -7.32 3.17
C VAL A 72 7.18 -8.22 3.68
N LYS A 73 7.26 -8.59 4.96
CA LYS A 73 6.13 -9.09 5.72
C LYS A 73 5.38 -7.89 6.32
N VAL A 74 4.09 -7.79 6.02
CA VAL A 74 3.21 -6.78 6.62
C VAL A 74 2.30 -7.44 7.65
N THR A 75 2.35 -6.99 8.89
CA THR A 75 1.38 -7.36 9.92
C THR A 75 0.30 -6.30 9.98
N LEU A 76 -0.90 -6.64 9.49
CA LEU A 76 -2.09 -5.81 9.62
C LEU A 76 -2.53 -5.78 11.10
N PRO A 77 -2.93 -4.61 11.62
CA PRO A 77 -3.31 -4.48 13.02
C PRO A 77 -4.57 -5.28 13.35
N ALA A 78 -4.67 -5.77 14.59
CA ALA A 78 -5.94 -6.21 15.13
C ALA A 78 -6.88 -4.99 15.29
N CYS A 79 -8.18 -5.18 15.05
CA CYS A 79 -9.17 -4.12 15.20
C CYS A 79 -10.55 -4.67 15.54
N GLY A 80 -11.44 -3.81 16.05
CA GLY A 80 -12.76 -4.20 16.52
C GLY A 80 -12.75 -4.85 17.91
N GLU A 81 -13.94 -5.18 18.42
CA GLU A 81 -14.13 -5.69 19.76
C GLU A 81 -15.10 -6.89 19.79
N GLY A 82 -15.02 -7.68 20.86
CA GLY A 82 -15.92 -8.79 21.11
C GLY A 82 -15.86 -9.86 20.01
N MET A 83 -17.02 -10.43 19.67
CA MET A 83 -17.12 -11.50 18.67
C MET A 83 -16.83 -11.04 17.23
N MET A 84 -16.71 -9.73 16.99
CA MET A 84 -16.37 -9.16 15.68
C MET A 84 -14.93 -8.65 15.60
N ALA A 85 -14.10 -8.91 16.62
CA ALA A 85 -12.70 -8.53 16.59
C ALA A 85 -11.96 -9.29 15.48
N LEU A 86 -11.23 -8.54 14.65
CA LEU A 86 -10.28 -9.06 13.68
C LEU A 86 -8.92 -9.20 14.39
N PRO A 87 -8.32 -10.41 14.45
CA PRO A 87 -6.96 -10.54 14.95
C PRO A 87 -5.96 -9.84 14.02
N ALA A 88 -4.73 -9.65 14.48
CA ALA A 88 -3.64 -9.24 13.61
C ALA A 88 -3.41 -10.32 12.54
N LEU A 89 -3.22 -9.90 11.29
CA LEU A 89 -3.03 -10.81 10.15
C LEU A 89 -1.67 -10.54 9.50
N GLU A 90 -0.95 -11.60 9.16
CA GLU A 90 0.34 -11.48 8.49
C GLU A 90 0.21 -11.66 6.98
N VAL A 91 0.91 -10.83 6.22
CA VAL A 91 1.02 -10.90 4.76
C VAL A 91 2.51 -11.06 4.44
N PRO A 92 2.97 -12.29 4.13
CA PRO A 92 4.38 -12.65 4.33
C PRO A 92 5.37 -12.14 3.29
N ALA A 93 4.95 -11.88 2.05
CA ALA A 93 5.86 -11.62 0.94
C ALA A 93 5.33 -10.52 0.02
N VAL A 94 5.04 -9.35 0.59
CA VAL A 94 4.57 -8.20 -0.18
C VAL A 94 5.71 -7.59 -0.95
N LYS A 95 5.61 -7.56 -2.29
CA LYS A 95 6.62 -6.93 -3.14
C LYS A 95 6.59 -5.41 -2.98
N VAL A 96 7.78 -4.84 -2.87
CA VAL A 96 8.01 -3.41 -2.71
C VAL A 96 8.97 -2.97 -3.80
N SER A 97 8.69 -1.81 -4.38
CA SER A 97 9.56 -1.17 -5.36
C SER A 97 9.63 0.33 -5.09
N GLY A 98 10.64 0.98 -5.66
CA GLY A 98 10.85 2.42 -5.51
C GLY A 98 12.18 2.73 -4.84
N SER A 99 12.48 4.02 -4.76
CA SER A 99 13.75 4.54 -4.27
C SER A 99 13.58 5.99 -3.83
N ASN A 100 14.60 6.54 -3.16
CA ASN A 100 14.66 7.96 -2.81
C ASN A 100 13.43 8.48 -2.03
N GLY A 101 12.95 7.71 -1.05
CA GLY A 101 11.84 8.12 -0.18
C GLY A 101 10.44 7.96 -0.79
N ALA A 102 10.32 7.36 -1.98
CA ALA A 102 9.05 7.02 -2.60
C ALA A 102 9.00 5.52 -2.93
N TYR A 103 8.16 4.79 -2.20
CA TYR A 103 8.03 3.34 -2.31
C TYR A 103 6.58 2.94 -2.54
N ALA A 104 6.38 1.84 -3.26
CA ALA A 104 5.07 1.30 -3.58
C ALA A 104 5.02 -0.21 -3.31
N PHE A 105 3.89 -0.66 -2.75
CA PHE A 105 3.59 -2.07 -2.56
C PHE A 105 2.82 -2.55 -3.78
N ALA A 106 3.26 -3.64 -4.41
CA ALA A 106 2.55 -4.22 -5.53
C ALA A 106 1.18 -4.76 -5.09
N GLN A 107 0.15 -4.52 -5.90
CA GLN A 107 -1.16 -5.06 -5.64
C GLN A 107 -1.19 -6.56 -5.97
N GLU A 108 -1.22 -7.40 -4.95
CA GLU A 108 -1.35 -8.84 -5.09
C GLU A 108 -2.37 -9.41 -4.10
N ASN A 109 -2.75 -10.67 -4.31
CA ASN A 109 -3.64 -11.43 -3.44
C ASN A 109 -2.83 -12.45 -2.64
N TYR A 110 -3.01 -12.44 -1.33
CA TYR A 110 -2.34 -13.31 -0.39
C TYR A 110 -3.38 -14.17 0.32
N ALA A 111 -3.02 -15.40 0.66
CA ALA A 111 -3.86 -16.29 1.44
C ALA A 111 -3.10 -16.77 2.67
N GLY A 112 -3.81 -16.94 3.77
CA GLY A 112 -3.24 -17.40 5.01
C GLY A 112 -4.26 -18.09 5.92
N THR A 113 -3.76 -18.59 7.03
CA THR A 113 -4.54 -19.24 8.08
C THR A 113 -4.12 -18.68 9.43
N ILE A 114 -5.08 -18.50 10.33
CA ILE A 114 -4.83 -18.11 11.71
C ILE A 114 -5.73 -18.91 12.64
N THR A 115 -5.20 -19.36 13.77
CA THR A 115 -5.98 -20.06 14.79
C THR A 115 -6.50 -19.04 15.80
N VAL A 116 -7.81 -18.91 15.89
CA VAL A 116 -8.50 -18.04 16.87
C VAL A 116 -9.42 -18.91 17.72
N ASN A 117 -9.24 -18.86 19.04
CA ASN A 117 -10.03 -19.64 20.00
C ASN A 117 -10.05 -21.16 19.68
N GLY A 118 -8.90 -21.70 19.26
CA GLY A 118 -8.76 -23.12 18.92
C GLY A 118 -9.36 -23.54 17.57
N ALA A 119 -9.90 -22.60 16.79
CA ALA A 119 -10.42 -22.84 15.45
C ALA A 119 -9.54 -22.17 14.38
N GLU A 120 -9.13 -22.94 13.38
CA GLU A 120 -8.46 -22.39 12.20
C GLU A 120 -9.44 -21.55 11.37
N LYS A 121 -9.01 -20.35 11.01
CA LYS A 121 -9.70 -19.41 10.13
C LYS A 121 -8.80 -19.11 8.94
N LYS A 122 -9.30 -19.41 7.74
CA LYS A 122 -8.66 -18.99 6.50
C LYS A 122 -8.93 -17.52 6.25
N TYR A 123 -8.01 -16.83 5.62
CA TYR A 123 -8.23 -15.48 5.15
C TYR A 123 -7.52 -15.24 3.82
N THR A 124 -8.04 -14.31 3.04
CA THR A 124 -7.33 -13.73 1.90
C THR A 124 -7.21 -12.22 2.08
N VAL A 125 -6.09 -11.67 1.63
CA VAL A 125 -5.81 -10.24 1.66
C VAL A 125 -5.45 -9.77 0.26
N THR A 126 -6.13 -8.76 -0.26
CA THR A 126 -5.59 -7.94 -1.34
C THR A 126 -4.96 -6.71 -0.71
N LEU A 127 -3.69 -6.42 -0.98
CA LEU A 127 -2.98 -5.31 -0.36
C LEU A 127 -2.27 -4.47 -1.41
N GLN A 128 -2.39 -3.15 -1.30
CA GLN A 128 -1.62 -2.17 -2.06
C GLN A 128 -1.27 -0.98 -1.16
N GLY A 129 -0.26 -0.21 -1.51
CA GLY A 129 0.09 0.95 -0.70
C GLY A 129 1.25 1.74 -1.23
N THR A 130 1.59 2.80 -0.52
CA THR A 130 2.73 3.67 -0.80
C THR A 130 3.33 4.21 0.49
N LEU A 131 4.65 4.38 0.53
CA LEU A 131 5.34 5.26 1.47
C LEU A 131 5.94 6.41 0.67
N LYS A 132 5.41 7.62 0.85
CA LYS A 132 5.91 8.82 0.18
C LYS A 132 5.76 10.01 1.12
N ASP A 133 6.74 10.92 1.11
CA ASP A 133 6.71 12.13 1.93
C ASP A 133 6.46 11.79 3.42
N LYS A 134 7.12 10.73 3.91
CA LYS A 134 6.98 10.13 5.25
C LYS A 134 5.58 9.63 5.62
N THR A 135 4.66 9.60 4.67
CA THR A 135 3.29 9.11 4.87
C THR A 135 3.15 7.71 4.27
N LEU A 136 2.91 6.74 5.14
CA LEU A 136 2.51 5.39 4.76
C LEU A 136 1.00 5.38 4.55
N THR A 137 0.55 4.94 3.37
CA THR A 137 -0.85 4.64 3.08
C THR A 137 -0.95 3.21 2.58
N VAL A 138 -1.72 2.37 3.27
CA VAL A 138 -1.96 0.97 2.88
C VAL A 138 -3.46 0.76 2.75
N ASN A 139 -3.89 0.38 1.55
CA ASN A 139 -5.27 -0.04 1.30
C ASN A 139 -5.30 -1.56 1.19
N TYR A 140 -6.25 -2.19 1.85
CA TYR A 140 -6.40 -3.62 1.81
C TYR A 140 -7.86 -4.06 1.83
N SER A 141 -8.09 -5.25 1.28
CA SER A 141 -9.35 -5.98 1.34
C SER A 141 -9.10 -7.31 2.03
N VAL A 142 -9.83 -7.62 3.10
CA VAL A 142 -9.67 -8.86 3.87
C VAL A 142 -10.96 -9.66 3.81
N GLN A 143 -10.87 -10.86 3.24
CA GLN A 143 -11.91 -11.86 3.31
C GLN A 143 -11.55 -12.86 4.42
N TYR A 144 -12.18 -12.76 5.59
CA TYR A 144 -11.82 -13.55 6.77
C TYR A 144 -12.88 -14.60 7.11
N GLY A 145 -12.45 -15.85 7.23
CA GLY A 145 -13.31 -17.00 7.49
C GLY A 145 -14.41 -17.14 6.45
N LYS A 146 -15.65 -17.29 6.92
CA LYS A 146 -16.86 -17.43 6.09
C LYS A 146 -17.66 -16.12 5.99
N MET A 147 -17.03 -14.96 6.19
CA MET A 147 -17.76 -13.69 6.10
C MET A 147 -18.34 -13.51 4.69
N PRO A 148 -19.56 -12.96 4.55
CA PRO A 148 -20.22 -12.87 3.24
C PRO A 148 -19.66 -11.76 2.34
N MET A 149 -18.98 -10.77 2.93
CA MET A 149 -18.31 -9.69 2.19
C MET A 149 -16.91 -9.43 2.78
N PRO A 150 -15.97 -8.94 1.96
CA PRO A 150 -14.67 -8.53 2.44
C PRO A 150 -14.76 -7.23 3.26
N MET A 151 -13.85 -7.10 4.21
CA MET A 151 -13.62 -5.86 4.95
C MET A 151 -12.62 -5.02 4.17
N ILE A 152 -12.93 -3.75 3.95
CA ILE A 152 -12.05 -2.82 3.24
C ILE A 152 -11.38 -1.91 4.27
N GLY A 153 -10.05 -1.93 4.32
CA GLY A 153 -9.25 -1.13 5.23
C GLY A 153 -8.38 -0.12 4.50
N LYS A 154 -8.26 1.09 5.05
CA LYS A 154 -7.28 2.09 4.67
C LYS A 154 -6.53 2.55 5.91
N PHE A 155 -5.27 2.12 6.01
CA PHE A 155 -4.36 2.53 7.07
C PHE A 155 -3.53 3.73 6.61
N VAL A 156 -3.43 4.75 7.45
CA VAL A 156 -2.61 5.95 7.20
C VAL A 156 -1.76 6.27 8.43
N CYS A 157 -0.46 6.46 8.22
CA CYS A 157 0.49 6.88 9.25
C CYS A 157 1.46 7.90 8.65
N THR A 158 1.65 9.04 9.31
CA THR A 158 2.66 10.04 8.93
C THR A 158 3.72 10.11 10.02
N LYS A 159 5.00 9.98 9.63
CA LYS A 159 6.17 10.13 10.51
C LYS A 159 6.79 11.52 10.44
#